data_AF-A0A2Z6RCI8-F1
#
_entry.id   AF-A0A2Z6RCI8-F1
#
_cell.length_a   1.000
_cell.length_b   1.000
_cell.length_c   1.000
_cell.angle_alpha   90.00
_cell.angle_beta   90.00
_cell.angle_gamma   90.00
#
_symmetry.space_group_name_H-M   'P 1'
#
loop_
_entity.id
_entity.type
_entity.pdbx_description
1 polymer ?
#
loop_
_entity_poly.entity_id
_entity_poly.type
_entity_poly.pdbx_seq_one_letter_code
_entity_poly.pdbx_strand_id
1 'polypeptide(L)'
;MSIPENASKLGPDEIYDKLKGCIFGAALGDAIGLATEFLSKSKARELYGIGPISFGSDKGYEFYDDFHRRRWDKGDWTDDTDQQLLIIDSLIATNGLFNSRDFAHRLSKWVKKGYPELSNKQPFGIGKTVGTVLSHPKFESKPHRASWEVWVQFNRNMAANGALMRTAVLGVPFFWDEKRVIKQTLQATKVTHADPRCCVSSIIVTNLISGLLKGNSQDTLPDLDDETKKEILKWMQSGNPDNQSDLDIDSEDPPSIIKARSEKKKSIIGKILNKVSQKGNNSETSYIKRSNDILKQKKPREIVKIPENPPPGIDTFGADPVMSAFVRSIVERYKFIINSVSVEQQPEKSSTTNFQVDIGEEALLKYCFPDNLASLKLDENPSIGYVYKCLGSALYCFTRKLNEQQSESEAFKTIITELTLEAGDADTNGAVAGALLGARIGYEKLPKSWVDGLKFKSWLEDRVNSFWAIVSGKEDWVEVDDSYKSIDISQDLNKK
;
A
#
# COMPACT_ATOMS: atom_id res chain seq x y z
N MET A 1 -23.26 3.68 -2.49
CA MET A 1 -22.56 4.96 -2.70
C MET A 1 -22.57 5.20 -4.21
N SER A 2 -23.24 6.23 -4.74
CA SER A 2 -23.38 6.43 -6.19
C SER A 2 -22.53 7.60 -6.66
N ILE A 3 -21.77 7.42 -7.75
CA ILE A 3 -20.94 8.46 -8.35
C ILE A 3 -21.85 9.58 -8.90
N PRO A 4 -21.74 10.84 -8.42
CA PRO A 4 -22.50 11.95 -8.97
C PRO A 4 -22.18 12.20 -10.46
N GLU A 5 -23.16 12.68 -11.23
CA GLU A 5 -23.03 12.88 -12.68
C GLU A 5 -21.85 13.79 -13.08
N ASN A 6 -21.49 14.77 -12.24
CA ASN A 6 -20.37 15.70 -12.48
C ASN A 6 -19.12 15.40 -11.64
N ALA A 7 -19.04 14.19 -11.06
CA ALA A 7 -17.90 13.81 -10.22
C ALA A 7 -16.62 13.57 -11.01
N SER A 8 -16.72 13.22 -12.29
CA SER A 8 -15.60 12.88 -13.15
C SER A 8 -15.84 13.31 -14.59
N LYS A 9 -14.76 13.61 -15.32
CA LYS A 9 -14.73 13.75 -16.77
C LYS A 9 -14.65 12.40 -17.50
N LEU A 10 -14.48 11.30 -16.77
CA LEU A 10 -14.32 9.94 -17.28
C LEU A 10 -15.65 9.16 -17.23
N GLY A 11 -15.82 8.23 -18.15
CA GLY A 11 -16.94 7.28 -18.10
C GLY A 11 -16.78 6.25 -16.95
N PRO A 12 -17.86 5.60 -16.49
CA PRO A 12 -17.79 4.58 -15.44
C PRO A 12 -16.81 3.44 -15.70
N ASP A 13 -16.68 3.00 -16.95
CA ASP A 13 -15.76 1.92 -17.33
C ASP A 13 -14.30 2.36 -17.24
N GLU A 14 -13.98 3.60 -17.62
CA GLU A 14 -12.64 4.18 -17.44
C GLU A 14 -12.29 4.36 -15.96
N ILE A 15 -13.26 4.77 -15.13
CA ILE A 15 -13.06 4.86 -13.67
C ILE A 15 -12.77 3.47 -13.09
N TYR A 16 -13.55 2.45 -13.49
CA TYR A 16 -13.33 1.06 -13.08
C TYR A 16 -11.96 0.54 -13.54
N ASP A 17 -11.58 0.80 -14.79
CA ASP A 17 -10.29 0.40 -15.34
C ASP A 17 -9.11 1.02 -14.57
N LYS A 18 -9.19 2.31 -14.21
CA LYS A 18 -8.19 2.98 -13.36
C LYS A 18 -8.18 2.47 -11.92
N LEU A 19 -9.34 2.22 -11.33
CA LEU A 19 -9.45 1.61 -9.99
C LEU A 19 -8.79 0.23 -9.98
N LYS A 20 -9.14 -0.62 -10.95
CA LYS A 20 -8.58 -1.97 -11.09
C LYS A 20 -7.08 -1.89 -11.37
N GLY A 21 -6.65 -0.93 -12.18
CA GLY A 21 -5.25 -0.63 -12.44
C GLY A 21 -4.49 -0.25 -11.17
N CYS A 22 -5.07 0.57 -10.28
CA CYS A 22 -4.49 0.92 -8.99
C CYS A 22 -4.20 -0.32 -8.11
N ILE A 23 -5.19 -1.21 -7.99
CA ILE A 23 -5.10 -2.39 -7.12
C ILE A 23 -4.14 -3.44 -7.72
N PHE A 24 -4.30 -3.78 -9.00
CA PHE A 24 -3.42 -4.76 -9.65
C PHE A 24 -2.00 -4.21 -9.85
N GLY A 25 -1.85 -2.92 -10.13
CA GLY A 25 -0.56 -2.27 -10.23
C GLY A 25 0.21 -2.34 -8.91
N ALA A 26 -0.47 -2.11 -7.78
CA ALA A 26 0.11 -2.30 -6.45
C ALA A 26 0.57 -3.74 -6.23
N ALA A 27 -0.31 -4.72 -6.47
CA ALA A 27 0.01 -6.13 -6.28
C ALA A 27 1.14 -6.64 -7.19
N LEU A 28 1.24 -6.13 -8.41
CA LEU A 28 2.34 -6.43 -9.32
C LEU A 28 3.67 -5.84 -8.84
N GLY A 29 3.64 -4.58 -8.38
CA GLY A 29 4.82 -3.90 -7.86
C GLY A 29 5.37 -4.58 -6.60
N ASP A 30 4.49 -4.94 -5.67
CA ASP A 30 4.79 -5.76 -4.49
C ASP A 30 5.44 -7.10 -4.90
N ALA A 31 4.73 -7.91 -5.68
CA ALA A 31 5.16 -9.26 -6.01
C ALA A 31 6.52 -9.31 -6.76
N ILE A 32 6.80 -8.30 -7.59
CA ILE A 32 8.08 -8.19 -8.31
C ILE A 32 9.17 -7.58 -7.44
N GLY A 33 8.84 -6.59 -6.60
CA GLY A 33 9.78 -5.96 -5.68
C GLY A 33 10.41 -6.94 -4.68
N LEU A 34 9.68 -8.00 -4.29
CA LEU A 34 10.20 -9.11 -3.49
C LEU A 34 11.48 -9.74 -4.07
N ALA A 35 11.72 -9.62 -5.39
CA ALA A 35 12.93 -10.13 -6.03
C ALA A 35 14.24 -9.58 -5.44
N THR A 36 14.21 -8.35 -4.91
CA THR A 36 15.39 -7.60 -4.43
C THR A 36 15.21 -6.99 -3.04
N GLU A 37 14.06 -7.19 -2.39
CA GLU A 37 13.82 -6.77 -1.02
C GLU A 37 14.97 -7.19 -0.09
N PHE A 38 15.41 -6.24 0.73
CA PHE A 38 16.55 -6.30 1.66
C PHE A 38 17.93 -6.59 1.04
N LEU A 39 18.05 -6.64 -0.29
CA LEU A 39 19.36 -6.62 -0.93
C LEU A 39 19.93 -5.19 -0.96
N SER A 40 21.26 -5.10 -1.06
CA SER A 40 21.89 -3.89 -1.57
C SER A 40 21.72 -3.80 -3.08
N LYS A 41 21.74 -2.58 -3.62
CA LYS A 41 21.72 -2.30 -5.05
C LYS A 41 22.85 -3.04 -5.76
N SER A 42 24.05 -3.05 -5.17
CA SER A 42 25.20 -3.80 -5.69
C SER A 42 24.90 -5.30 -5.82
N LYS A 43 24.28 -5.91 -4.81
CA LYS A 43 23.91 -7.33 -4.86
C LYS A 43 22.78 -7.61 -5.86
N ALA A 44 21.80 -6.72 -5.97
CA ALA A 44 20.76 -6.82 -7.00
C ALA A 44 21.36 -6.78 -8.41
N ARG A 45 22.33 -5.88 -8.67
CA ARG A 45 23.06 -5.81 -9.94
C ARG A 45 23.88 -7.08 -10.24
N GLU A 46 24.51 -7.69 -9.23
CA GLU A 46 25.23 -8.96 -9.41
C GLU A 46 24.30 -10.11 -9.85
N LEU A 47 23.08 -10.16 -9.28
CA LEU A 47 22.13 -11.26 -9.48
C LEU A 47 21.24 -11.10 -10.73
N TYR A 48 20.92 -9.86 -11.08
CA TYR A 48 19.91 -9.54 -12.11
C TYR A 48 20.44 -8.59 -13.20
N GLY A 49 21.65 -8.02 -13.05
CA GLY A 49 22.21 -7.06 -14.00
C GLY A 49 21.31 -5.83 -14.17
N ILE A 50 20.76 -5.67 -15.37
CA ILE A 50 19.79 -4.63 -15.73
C ILE A 50 18.37 -5.19 -15.95
N GLY A 51 18.13 -6.45 -15.55
CA GLY A 51 16.90 -7.18 -15.86
C GLY A 51 16.94 -7.85 -17.25
N PRO A 52 15.77 -8.31 -17.75
CA PRO A 52 14.48 -8.36 -17.04
C PRO A 52 14.49 -9.40 -15.92
N ILE A 53 13.69 -9.17 -14.88
CA ILE A 53 13.39 -10.17 -13.84
C ILE A 53 12.27 -11.08 -14.39
N SER A 54 12.41 -12.40 -14.20
CA SER A 54 11.38 -13.36 -14.63
C SER A 54 10.13 -13.21 -13.78
N PHE A 55 8.98 -12.98 -14.41
CA PHE A 55 7.69 -12.91 -13.74
C PHE A 55 6.55 -13.33 -14.68
N GLY A 56 5.59 -14.10 -14.15
CA GLY A 56 4.56 -14.73 -14.98
C GLY A 56 5.15 -15.56 -16.11
N SER A 57 4.72 -15.30 -17.35
CA SER A 57 5.26 -15.94 -18.55
C SER A 57 6.47 -15.22 -19.17
N ASP A 58 6.84 -14.04 -18.66
CA ASP A 58 7.99 -13.29 -19.20
C ASP A 58 9.30 -13.97 -18.81
N LYS A 59 10.19 -14.11 -19.79
CA LYS A 59 11.53 -14.67 -19.58
C LYS A 59 12.43 -13.63 -18.94
N GLY A 60 13.24 -14.07 -17.99
CA GLY A 60 14.24 -13.23 -17.37
C GLY A 60 15.03 -13.99 -16.31
N TYR A 61 15.65 -13.24 -15.44
CA TYR A 61 16.37 -13.75 -14.28
C TYR A 61 15.38 -14.21 -13.20
N GLU A 62 15.36 -15.50 -12.87
CA GLU A 62 14.52 -16.03 -11.78
C GLU A 62 14.90 -15.41 -10.43
N PHE A 63 13.92 -15.38 -9.51
CA PHE A 63 14.12 -14.86 -8.16
C PHE A 63 15.25 -15.65 -7.47
N TYR A 64 16.17 -14.91 -6.86
CA TYR A 64 17.23 -15.51 -6.08
C TYR A 64 16.66 -16.18 -4.83
N ASP A 65 16.91 -17.48 -4.69
CA ASP A 65 16.46 -18.26 -3.52
C ASP A 65 17.44 -18.07 -2.36
N ASP A 66 17.05 -17.22 -1.43
CA ASP A 66 17.66 -17.06 -0.13
C ASP A 66 16.65 -17.31 1.01
N PHE A 67 17.07 -17.05 2.25
CA PHE A 67 16.20 -17.22 3.42
C PHE A 67 14.95 -16.34 3.40
N HIS A 68 15.05 -15.13 2.82
CA HIS A 68 13.96 -14.17 2.78
C HIS A 68 12.91 -14.59 1.76
N ARG A 69 13.30 -14.70 0.47
CA ARG A 69 12.38 -14.92 -0.65
C ARG A 69 11.74 -16.31 -0.68
N ARG A 70 12.38 -17.33 -0.10
CA ARG A 70 11.82 -18.71 -0.06
C ARG A 70 10.53 -18.87 0.75
N ARG A 71 10.10 -17.83 1.47
CA ARG A 71 8.85 -17.85 2.25
C ARG A 71 7.62 -17.73 1.35
N TRP A 72 7.78 -17.21 0.14
CA TRP A 72 6.74 -17.01 -0.85
C TRP A 72 6.85 -17.98 -2.03
N ASP A 73 5.71 -18.30 -2.63
CA ASP A 73 5.70 -19.07 -3.88
C ASP A 73 5.88 -18.13 -5.10
N LYS A 74 6.06 -18.67 -6.30
CA LYS A 74 6.13 -17.83 -7.51
C LYS A 74 4.80 -17.10 -7.71
N GLY A 75 4.87 -15.78 -7.92
CA GLY A 75 3.69 -14.93 -8.15
C GLY A 75 2.90 -14.55 -6.90
N ASP A 76 3.39 -14.92 -5.70
CA ASP A 76 2.87 -14.42 -4.42
C ASP A 76 3.21 -12.93 -4.24
N TRP A 77 2.45 -12.27 -3.38
CA TRP A 77 2.70 -10.91 -2.88
C TRP A 77 2.99 -10.93 -1.37
N THR A 78 3.41 -9.79 -0.80
CA THR A 78 3.83 -9.63 0.60
C THR A 78 2.73 -8.97 1.45
N ASP A 79 3.10 -8.38 2.59
CA ASP A 79 2.15 -7.71 3.47
C ASP A 79 1.60 -6.39 2.90
N ASP A 80 2.24 -5.81 1.89
CA ASP A 80 1.78 -4.60 1.21
C ASP A 80 0.39 -4.83 0.60
N THR A 81 0.26 -5.86 -0.24
CA THR A 81 -1.02 -6.24 -0.87
C THR A 81 -2.01 -6.81 0.15
N ASP A 82 -1.55 -7.65 1.08
CA ASP A 82 -2.43 -8.21 2.12
C ASP A 82 -3.08 -7.10 2.96
N GLN A 83 -2.32 -6.11 3.41
CA GLN A 83 -2.86 -5.02 4.22
C GLN A 83 -3.66 -4.01 3.40
N GLN A 84 -3.37 -3.85 2.09
CA GLN A 84 -4.24 -3.11 1.16
C GLN A 84 -5.61 -3.79 1.05
N LEU A 85 -5.63 -5.12 0.95
CA LEU A 85 -6.87 -5.89 0.92
C LEU A 85 -7.67 -5.76 2.22
N LEU A 86 -7.02 -5.63 3.38
CA LEU A 86 -7.73 -5.45 4.66
C LEU A 86 -8.45 -4.09 4.69
N ILE A 87 -7.87 -3.07 4.05
CA ILE A 87 -8.52 -1.77 3.85
C ILE A 87 -9.70 -1.91 2.90
N ILE A 88 -9.54 -2.60 1.77
CA ILE A 88 -10.64 -2.85 0.81
C ILE A 88 -11.79 -3.58 1.49
N ASP A 89 -11.51 -4.65 2.25
CA ASP A 89 -12.55 -5.42 2.94
C ASP A 89 -13.27 -4.58 4.02
N SER A 90 -12.53 -3.70 4.71
CA SER A 90 -13.13 -2.76 5.65
C SER A 90 -14.09 -1.82 4.93
N LEU A 91 -13.65 -1.20 3.83
CA LEU A 91 -14.48 -0.33 2.99
C LEU A 91 -15.71 -1.05 2.45
N ILE A 92 -15.57 -2.31 1.99
CA ILE A 92 -16.71 -3.10 1.52
C ILE A 92 -17.74 -3.31 2.65
N ALA A 93 -17.28 -3.67 3.85
CA ALA A 93 -18.14 -3.93 5.00
C ALA A 93 -18.93 -2.68 5.47
N THR A 94 -18.45 -1.50 5.14
CA THR A 94 -18.95 -0.20 5.63
C THR A 94 -19.43 0.76 4.52
N ASN A 95 -19.80 0.24 3.35
CA ASN A 95 -20.33 1.04 2.23
C ASN A 95 -19.36 2.11 1.68
N GLY A 96 -18.07 1.82 1.72
CA GLY A 96 -17.01 2.73 1.30
C GLY A 96 -16.58 3.72 2.38
N LEU A 97 -17.13 3.65 3.60
CA LEU A 97 -16.76 4.51 4.73
C LEU A 97 -15.71 3.84 5.62
N PHE A 98 -14.47 4.28 5.58
CA PHE A 98 -13.41 3.66 6.38
C PHE A 98 -13.69 3.70 7.89
N ASN A 99 -13.43 2.58 8.58
CA ASN A 99 -13.53 2.46 10.04
C ASN A 99 -12.21 1.93 10.63
N SER A 100 -11.57 2.73 11.47
CA SER A 100 -10.25 2.42 12.04
C SER A 100 -10.28 1.24 13.02
N ARG A 101 -11.37 1.06 13.78
CA ARG A 101 -11.52 -0.09 14.70
C ARG A 101 -11.69 -1.37 13.91
N ASP A 102 -12.56 -1.39 12.89
CA ASP A 102 -12.72 -2.56 12.02
C ASP A 102 -11.39 -2.95 11.36
N PHE A 103 -10.65 -1.96 10.82
CA PHE A 103 -9.33 -2.20 10.26
C PHE A 103 -8.31 -2.70 11.30
N ALA A 104 -8.31 -2.18 12.53
CA ALA A 104 -7.44 -2.66 13.61
C ALA A 104 -7.73 -4.13 13.97
N HIS A 105 -9.00 -4.53 14.07
CA HIS A 105 -9.38 -5.92 14.31
C HIS A 105 -8.97 -6.83 13.15
N ARG A 106 -9.13 -6.37 11.91
CA ARG A 106 -8.69 -7.08 10.69
C ARG A 106 -7.18 -7.31 10.70
N LEU A 107 -6.39 -6.28 11.02
CA LEU A 107 -4.94 -6.39 11.19
C LEU A 107 -4.56 -7.39 12.29
N SER A 108 -5.16 -7.29 13.49
CA SER A 108 -4.94 -8.23 14.59
C SER A 108 -5.26 -9.68 14.23
N LYS A 109 -6.33 -9.91 13.44
CA LYS A 109 -6.71 -11.24 12.96
C LYS A 109 -5.73 -11.74 11.91
N TRP A 110 -5.37 -10.89 10.94
CA TRP A 110 -4.43 -11.20 9.88
C TRP A 110 -3.07 -11.61 10.44
N VAL A 111 -2.47 -10.85 11.37
CA VAL A 111 -1.19 -11.20 12.01
C VAL A 111 -1.18 -12.60 12.63
N LYS A 112 -2.34 -13.08 13.12
CA LYS A 112 -2.47 -14.41 13.75
C LYS A 112 -2.72 -15.53 12.74
N LYS A 113 -3.35 -15.24 11.58
CA LYS A 113 -3.97 -16.27 10.72
C LYS A 113 -3.69 -16.12 9.21
N GLY A 114 -3.07 -15.03 8.79
CA GLY A 114 -2.93 -14.66 7.37
C GLY A 114 -4.29 -14.34 6.74
N TYR A 115 -4.39 -14.59 5.44
CA TYR A 115 -5.65 -14.65 4.67
C TYR A 115 -6.03 -16.12 4.41
N PRO A 116 -6.88 -16.73 5.24
CA PRO A 116 -7.25 -18.15 5.09
C PRO A 116 -7.84 -18.51 3.72
N GLU A 117 -8.50 -17.56 3.06
CA GLU A 117 -9.11 -17.68 1.73
C GLU A 117 -8.06 -17.75 0.62
N LEU A 118 -6.89 -17.15 0.84
CA LEU A 118 -5.74 -17.22 -0.07
C LEU A 118 -4.87 -18.43 0.26
N SER A 119 -4.50 -18.59 1.54
CA SER A 119 -3.67 -19.70 1.98
C SER A 119 -3.77 -19.95 3.49
N ASN A 120 -3.45 -21.17 3.91
CA ASN A 120 -3.29 -21.50 5.34
C ASN A 120 -1.92 -21.08 5.91
N LYS A 121 -1.19 -20.18 5.25
CA LYS A 121 0.12 -19.70 5.72
C LYS A 121 -0.09 -18.55 6.73
N GLN A 122 0.80 -18.47 7.71
CA GLN A 122 0.93 -17.25 8.51
C GLN A 122 1.42 -16.11 7.62
N PRO A 123 1.06 -14.85 7.94
CA PRO A 123 1.53 -13.71 7.17
C PRO A 123 3.04 -13.54 7.35
N PHE A 124 3.69 -13.07 6.30
CA PHE A 124 5.09 -12.69 6.29
C PHE A 124 5.20 -11.20 5.98
N GLY A 125 6.36 -10.59 6.25
CA GLY A 125 6.65 -9.19 5.88
C GLY A 125 6.37 -8.14 6.97
N ILE A 126 5.65 -8.47 8.05
CA ILE A 126 5.25 -7.51 9.10
C ILE A 126 6.41 -6.63 9.60
N GLY A 127 6.34 -5.34 9.29
CA GLY A 127 7.31 -4.34 9.74
C GLY A 127 7.30 -4.07 11.25
N LYS A 128 8.44 -3.61 11.77
CA LYS A 128 8.65 -3.35 13.21
C LYS A 128 7.63 -2.36 13.81
N THR A 129 7.30 -1.29 13.09
CA THR A 129 6.31 -0.29 13.54
C THR A 129 4.94 -0.92 13.74
N VAL A 130 4.45 -1.65 12.74
CA VAL A 130 3.16 -2.36 12.80
C VAL A 130 3.17 -3.36 13.96
N GLY A 131 4.16 -4.24 14.05
CA GLY A 131 4.25 -5.22 15.14
C GLY A 131 4.26 -4.58 16.54
N THR A 132 4.94 -3.45 16.70
CA THR A 132 5.00 -2.71 17.97
C THR A 132 3.64 -2.12 18.34
N VAL A 133 2.96 -1.46 17.39
CA VAL A 133 1.65 -0.84 17.63
C VAL A 133 0.56 -1.89 17.89
N LEU A 134 0.56 -3.00 17.14
CA LEU A 134 -0.40 -4.09 17.33
C LEU A 134 -0.28 -4.75 18.71
N SER A 135 0.91 -4.71 19.31
CA SER A 135 1.16 -5.25 20.66
C SER A 135 0.65 -4.32 21.78
N HIS A 136 0.22 -3.10 21.44
CA HIS A 136 -0.27 -2.15 22.42
C HIS A 136 -1.66 -2.57 22.96
N PRO A 137 -1.90 -2.57 24.28
CA PRO A 137 -3.15 -3.09 24.87
C PRO A 137 -4.44 -2.40 24.40
N LYS A 138 -4.33 -1.14 23.95
CA LYS A 138 -5.46 -0.35 23.43
C LYS A 138 -5.65 -0.46 21.92
N PHE A 139 -4.85 -1.26 21.20
CA PHE A 139 -4.83 -1.23 19.74
C PHE A 139 -6.20 -1.53 19.11
N GLU A 140 -6.87 -2.60 19.52
CA GLU A 140 -8.17 -2.98 18.95
C GLU A 140 -9.30 -2.00 19.31
N SER A 141 -9.27 -1.40 20.51
CA SER A 141 -10.33 -0.51 21.00
C SER A 141 -10.13 0.97 20.66
N LYS A 142 -8.87 1.45 20.69
CA LYS A 142 -8.46 2.83 20.41
C LYS A 142 -7.17 2.83 19.56
N PRO A 143 -7.23 2.44 18.27
CA PRO A 143 -6.04 2.26 17.43
C PRO A 143 -5.20 3.53 17.26
N HIS A 144 -5.85 4.69 17.04
CA HIS A 144 -5.16 5.98 16.95
C HIS A 144 -4.42 6.34 18.23
N ARG A 145 -5.03 6.04 19.38
CA ARG A 145 -4.40 6.25 20.68
C ARG A 145 -3.17 5.37 20.86
N ALA A 146 -3.29 4.08 20.53
CA ALA A 146 -2.19 3.13 20.62
C ALA A 146 -0.99 3.56 19.75
N SER A 147 -1.27 3.89 18.48
CA SER A 147 -0.28 4.39 17.52
C SER A 147 0.38 5.69 18.00
N TRP A 148 -0.40 6.63 18.56
CA TRP A 148 0.13 7.87 19.12
C TRP A 148 1.06 7.64 20.31
N GLU A 149 0.64 6.84 21.30
CA GLU A 149 1.44 6.52 22.49
C GLU A 149 2.77 5.85 22.10
N VAL A 150 2.74 4.91 21.14
CA VAL A 150 3.95 4.29 20.60
C VAL A 150 4.82 5.32 19.87
N TRP A 151 4.25 6.16 19.00
CA TRP A 151 5.01 7.20 18.31
C TRP A 151 5.71 8.15 19.29
N VAL A 152 5.04 8.58 20.37
CA VAL A 152 5.65 9.38 21.45
C VAL A 152 6.75 8.62 22.17
N GLN A 153 6.54 7.34 22.49
CA GLN A 153 7.56 6.48 23.11
C GLN A 153 8.85 6.40 22.29
N PHE A 154 8.75 6.45 20.96
CA PHE A 154 9.89 6.49 20.04
C PHE A 154 10.29 7.93 19.67
N ASN A 155 10.15 8.88 20.60
CA ASN A 155 10.55 10.28 20.46
C ASN A 155 9.97 10.97 19.21
N ARG A 156 8.74 10.61 18.84
CA ARG A 156 8.04 11.16 17.67
C ARG A 156 8.79 10.94 16.36
N ASN A 157 9.49 9.81 16.24
CA ASN A 157 10.32 9.50 15.08
C ASN A 157 10.10 8.08 14.57
N MET A 158 8.97 7.85 13.89
CA MET A 158 8.58 6.54 13.34
C MET A 158 8.02 6.66 11.92
N ALA A 159 8.77 7.29 11.04
CA ALA A 159 8.36 7.54 9.66
C ALA A 159 8.64 6.37 8.71
N ALA A 160 8.14 5.19 9.06
CA ALA A 160 8.16 4.02 8.19
C ALA A 160 7.09 4.11 7.09
N ASN A 161 7.34 3.50 5.94
CA ASN A 161 6.44 3.45 4.78
C ASN A 161 5.25 2.48 4.91
N GLY A 162 5.16 1.70 5.99
CA GLY A 162 4.14 0.64 6.13
C GLY A 162 2.68 1.11 6.06
N ALA A 163 2.37 2.39 6.30
CA ALA A 163 1.04 2.94 6.00
C ALA A 163 0.88 3.35 4.53
N LEU A 164 1.92 3.90 3.91
CA LEU A 164 1.89 4.37 2.53
C LEU A 164 1.63 3.21 1.55
N MET A 165 2.25 2.06 1.80
CA MET A 165 2.17 0.88 0.93
C MET A 165 0.76 0.38 0.62
N ARG A 166 -0.18 0.61 1.54
CA ARG A 166 -1.53 0.03 1.51
C ARG A 166 -2.65 1.04 1.30
N THR A 167 -2.37 2.35 1.36
CA THR A 167 -3.41 3.39 1.46
C THR A 167 -3.92 3.92 0.12
N ALA A 168 -3.24 3.66 -1.01
CA ALA A 168 -3.60 4.22 -2.32
C ALA A 168 -5.09 4.04 -2.70
N VAL A 169 -5.70 2.91 -2.32
CA VAL A 169 -7.13 2.59 -2.57
C VAL A 169 -8.11 3.52 -1.88
N LEU A 170 -7.70 4.27 -0.85
CA LEU A 170 -8.54 5.25 -0.17
C LEU A 170 -8.78 6.51 -1.01
N GLY A 171 -8.04 6.69 -2.11
CA GLY A 171 -8.33 7.70 -3.12
C GLY A 171 -9.55 7.38 -4.00
N VAL A 172 -10.06 6.15 -3.94
CA VAL A 172 -11.18 5.66 -4.76
C VAL A 172 -12.55 6.01 -4.16
N PRO A 173 -12.87 5.66 -2.89
CA PRO A 173 -14.17 5.93 -2.35
C PRO A 173 -14.34 7.44 -2.13
N PHE A 174 -15.40 7.98 -2.70
CA PHE A 174 -15.79 9.38 -2.63
C PHE A 174 -14.73 10.25 -3.27
N PHE A 175 -14.11 9.77 -4.36
CA PHE A 175 -13.03 10.49 -5.01
C PHE A 175 -13.43 11.93 -5.35
N TRP A 176 -14.72 12.23 -5.61
CA TRP A 176 -15.25 13.59 -5.80
C TRP A 176 -15.18 14.50 -4.57
N ASP A 177 -15.16 13.96 -3.36
CA ASP A 177 -15.12 14.67 -2.08
C ASP A 177 -13.70 14.61 -1.49
N GLU A 178 -12.90 15.66 -1.78
CA GLU A 178 -11.51 15.77 -1.34
C GLU A 178 -11.37 15.70 0.19
N LYS A 179 -12.28 16.35 0.93
CA LYS A 179 -12.26 16.33 2.41
C LYS A 179 -12.46 14.91 2.94
N ARG A 180 -13.38 14.15 2.36
CA ARG A 180 -13.64 12.75 2.75
C ARG A 180 -12.47 11.84 2.42
N VAL A 181 -11.84 11.99 1.24
CA VAL A 181 -10.62 11.25 0.88
C VAL A 181 -9.52 11.50 1.91
N ILE A 182 -9.27 12.76 2.27
CA ILE A 182 -8.26 13.12 3.28
C ILE A 182 -8.60 12.51 4.65
N LYS A 183 -9.86 12.66 5.10
CA LYS A 183 -10.30 12.12 6.39
C LYS A 183 -10.05 10.62 6.49
N GLN A 184 -10.48 9.85 5.49
CA GLN A 184 -10.32 8.39 5.47
C GLN A 184 -8.86 7.96 5.34
N THR A 185 -8.07 8.73 4.60
CA THR A 185 -6.61 8.49 4.52
C THR A 185 -5.96 8.64 5.89
N LEU A 186 -6.34 9.67 6.65
CA LEU A 186 -5.84 9.88 8.01
C LEU A 186 -6.33 8.81 8.99
N GLN A 187 -7.60 8.40 8.90
CA GLN A 187 -8.15 7.28 9.66
C GLN A 187 -7.29 6.01 9.44
N ALA A 188 -7.06 5.61 8.20
CA ALA A 188 -6.30 4.39 7.90
C ALA A 188 -4.81 4.49 8.27
N THR A 189 -4.19 5.65 8.02
CA THR A 189 -2.75 5.85 8.27
C THR A 189 -2.46 5.82 9.77
N LYS A 190 -3.23 6.59 10.56
CA LYS A 190 -2.98 6.78 11.98
C LYS A 190 -3.25 5.52 12.81
N VAL A 191 -3.95 4.51 12.29
CA VAL A 191 -4.15 3.21 12.97
C VAL A 191 -2.81 2.58 13.40
N THR A 192 -1.74 2.79 12.63
CA THR A 192 -0.39 2.26 12.96
C THR A 192 0.73 3.29 12.85
N HIS A 193 0.53 4.38 12.11
CA HIS A 193 1.57 5.38 11.86
C HIS A 193 1.04 6.78 12.19
N ALA A 194 1.25 7.23 13.42
CA ALA A 194 0.86 8.57 13.85
C ALA A 194 1.78 9.69 13.33
N ASP A 195 2.95 9.34 12.77
CA ASP A 195 3.96 10.29 12.29
C ASP A 195 3.41 11.17 11.13
N PRO A 196 3.54 12.51 11.21
CA PRO A 196 3.06 13.41 10.15
C PRO A 196 3.65 13.13 8.77
N ARG A 197 4.89 12.62 8.69
CA ARG A 197 5.53 12.25 7.42
C ARG A 197 4.79 11.11 6.74
N CYS A 198 4.29 10.13 7.49
CA CYS A 198 3.45 9.05 6.96
C CYS A 198 2.09 9.57 6.50
N CYS A 199 1.49 10.47 7.28
CA CYS A 199 0.18 11.05 7.00
C CYS A 199 0.18 11.88 5.71
N VAL A 200 1.11 12.83 5.56
CA VAL A 200 1.21 13.66 4.34
C VAL A 200 1.53 12.81 3.11
N SER A 201 2.41 11.81 3.23
CA SER A 201 2.77 10.93 2.11
C SER A 201 1.57 10.14 1.61
N SER A 202 0.78 9.60 2.54
CA SER A 202 -0.44 8.83 2.21
C SER A 202 -1.49 9.74 1.57
N ILE A 203 -1.68 10.96 2.10
CA ILE A 203 -2.60 11.97 1.51
C ILE A 203 -2.20 12.34 0.09
N ILE A 204 -0.90 12.53 -0.17
CA ILE A 204 -0.41 12.85 -1.52
C ILE A 204 -0.79 11.73 -2.49
N VAL A 205 -0.50 10.47 -2.16
CA VAL A 205 -0.82 9.32 -3.04
C VAL A 205 -2.32 9.18 -3.23
N THR A 206 -3.14 9.24 -2.18
CA THR A 206 -4.60 9.08 -2.31
C THR A 206 -5.26 10.20 -3.09
N ASN A 207 -4.76 11.44 -2.97
CA ASN A 207 -5.28 12.56 -3.75
C ASN A 207 -4.81 12.55 -5.21
N LEU A 208 -3.64 11.98 -5.51
CA LEU A 208 -3.25 11.68 -6.89
C LEU A 208 -4.20 10.66 -7.52
N ILE A 209 -4.51 9.56 -6.82
CA ILE A 209 -5.50 8.57 -7.27
C ILE A 209 -6.87 9.22 -7.47
N SER A 210 -7.36 9.97 -6.49
CA SER A 210 -8.65 10.69 -6.59
C SER A 210 -8.68 11.62 -7.80
N GLY A 211 -7.63 12.43 -8.02
CA GLY A 211 -7.57 13.35 -9.15
C GLY A 211 -7.48 12.65 -10.52
N LEU A 212 -6.81 11.50 -10.60
CA LEU A 212 -6.85 10.65 -11.80
C LEU A 212 -8.27 10.15 -12.10
N LEU A 213 -9.01 9.74 -11.08
CA LEU A 213 -10.40 9.28 -11.23
C LEU A 213 -11.38 10.40 -11.57
N LYS A 214 -11.10 11.66 -11.20
CA LYS A 214 -11.86 12.84 -11.67
C LYS A 214 -11.58 13.20 -13.13
N GLY A 215 -10.45 12.75 -13.69
CA GLY A 215 -9.93 13.27 -14.96
C GLY A 215 -9.32 14.67 -14.83
N ASN A 216 -8.84 15.05 -13.64
CA ASN A 216 -8.37 16.41 -13.32
C ASN A 216 -6.85 16.57 -13.36
N SER A 217 -6.10 15.64 -13.96
CA SER A 217 -4.62 15.69 -13.96
C SER A 217 -4.05 16.90 -14.70
N GLN A 218 -4.85 17.64 -15.46
CA GLN A 218 -4.47 18.87 -16.17
C GLN A 218 -4.98 20.14 -15.48
N ASP A 219 -5.81 20.02 -14.45
CA ASP A 219 -6.43 21.17 -13.81
C ASP A 219 -5.49 21.75 -12.74
N THR A 220 -5.32 23.07 -12.74
CA THR A 220 -4.67 23.75 -11.62
C THR A 220 -5.61 23.71 -10.43
N LEU A 221 -5.23 22.95 -9.40
CA LEU A 221 -6.01 22.87 -8.17
C LEU A 221 -5.72 24.12 -7.30
N PRO A 222 -6.77 24.87 -6.88
CA PRO A 222 -6.57 26.00 -5.98
C PRO A 222 -6.07 25.52 -4.62
N ASP A 223 -5.32 26.35 -3.89
CA ASP A 223 -4.93 26.02 -2.52
C ASP A 223 -6.16 25.76 -1.62
N LEU A 224 -5.98 24.99 -0.55
CA LEU A 224 -7.03 24.71 0.41
C LEU A 224 -7.36 25.97 1.22
N ASP A 225 -8.64 26.20 1.48
CA ASP A 225 -9.09 27.25 2.39
C ASP A 225 -8.65 26.98 3.84
N ASP A 226 -8.59 28.05 4.65
CA ASP A 226 -8.10 28.00 6.03
C ASP A 226 -8.95 27.11 6.94
N GLU A 227 -10.27 27.02 6.68
CA GLU A 227 -11.20 26.14 7.42
C GLU A 227 -10.84 24.68 7.19
N THR A 228 -10.60 24.29 5.94
CA THR A 228 -10.21 22.94 5.54
C THR A 228 -8.82 22.59 6.09
N LYS A 229 -7.86 23.51 6.03
CA LYS A 229 -6.54 23.32 6.66
C LYS A 229 -6.67 23.11 8.16
N LYS A 230 -7.46 23.94 8.86
CA LYS A 230 -7.74 23.77 10.31
C LYS A 230 -8.39 22.42 10.62
N GLU A 231 -9.33 21.98 9.80
CA GLU A 231 -10.02 20.71 9.96
C GLU A 231 -9.05 19.51 9.81
N ILE A 232 -8.17 19.55 8.81
CA ILE A 232 -7.11 18.55 8.62
C ILE A 232 -6.15 18.54 9.81
N LEU A 233 -5.71 19.70 10.29
CA LEU A 233 -4.84 19.80 11.48
C LEU A 233 -5.53 19.26 12.74
N LYS A 234 -6.85 19.43 12.86
CA LYS A 234 -7.64 18.83 13.93
C LYS A 234 -7.66 17.31 13.83
N TRP A 235 -7.87 16.74 12.63
CA TRP A 235 -7.80 15.29 12.40
C TRP A 235 -6.42 14.71 12.67
N MET A 236 -5.36 15.45 12.36
CA MET A 236 -3.99 15.06 12.69
C MET A 236 -3.76 14.87 14.19
N GLN A 237 -4.54 15.53 15.05
CA GLN A 237 -4.47 15.36 16.51
C GLN A 237 -5.25 14.15 17.05
N SER A 238 -5.90 13.35 16.18
CA SER A 238 -6.60 12.15 16.63
C SER A 238 -5.63 11.17 17.33
N GLY A 239 -6.06 10.68 18.51
CA GLY A 239 -5.27 9.82 19.40
C GLY A 239 -4.45 10.56 20.48
N ASN A 240 -4.30 11.90 20.39
CA ASN A 240 -3.51 12.70 21.32
C ASN A 240 -4.17 12.81 22.73
N PRO A 241 -3.48 12.46 23.84
CA PRO A 241 -4.01 12.61 25.21
C PRO A 241 -4.36 14.01 25.65
N ASP A 242 -3.58 14.97 25.18
CA ASP A 242 -3.62 16.32 25.71
C ASP A 242 -4.78 17.12 25.10
N ASN A 243 -5.47 16.54 24.12
CA ASN A 243 -6.66 17.11 23.54
C ASN A 243 -7.88 16.80 24.43
N GLN A 244 -8.39 17.82 25.13
CA GLN A 244 -9.47 17.70 26.11
C GLN A 244 -10.80 17.22 25.52
N SER A 245 -10.99 17.40 24.22
CA SER A 245 -12.02 16.70 23.47
C SER A 245 -11.40 15.45 22.87
N ASP A 246 -11.90 14.26 23.23
CA ASP A 246 -11.56 12.96 22.61
C ASP A 246 -12.07 12.97 21.15
N LEU A 247 -11.49 13.85 20.33
CA LEU A 247 -11.74 14.00 18.90
C LEU A 247 -11.04 12.85 18.19
N ASP A 248 -11.47 11.63 18.51
CA ASP A 248 -11.24 10.51 17.65
C ASP A 248 -11.87 10.88 16.30
N ILE A 249 -11.09 10.78 15.23
CA ILE A 249 -11.58 11.03 13.87
C ILE A 249 -12.76 10.08 13.55
N ASP A 250 -12.85 8.99 14.33
CA ASP A 250 -13.90 7.96 14.41
C ASP A 250 -14.93 8.18 15.54
N SER A 251 -15.27 9.44 15.87
CA SER A 251 -16.27 9.75 16.91
C SER A 251 -17.66 9.15 16.63
N GLU A 252 -17.91 8.68 15.40
CA GLU A 252 -19.08 7.91 14.99
C GLU A 252 -18.62 6.71 14.15
N ASP A 253 -18.93 5.48 14.58
CA ASP A 253 -18.72 4.30 13.75
C ASP A 253 -19.70 4.34 12.56
N PRO A 254 -19.25 4.18 11.30
CA PRO A 254 -20.16 4.11 10.18
C PRO A 254 -21.12 2.92 10.33
N PRO A 255 -22.40 3.06 9.94
CA PRO A 255 -23.37 1.99 10.06
C PRO A 255 -22.91 0.76 9.25
N SER A 256 -22.77 -0.38 9.92
CA SER A 256 -22.48 -1.65 9.25
C SER A 256 -23.66 -2.03 8.35
N ILE A 257 -23.44 -2.29 7.06
CA ILE A 257 -24.54 -2.67 6.15
C ILE A 257 -25.04 -4.09 6.41
N ILE A 258 -24.29 -4.92 7.13
CA ILE A 258 -24.64 -6.33 7.35
C ILE A 258 -25.78 -6.44 8.37
N LYS A 259 -27.01 -6.07 7.96
CA LYS A 259 -28.22 -6.66 8.50
C LYS A 259 -28.14 -8.15 8.19
N ALA A 260 -28.17 -8.99 9.22
CA ALA A 260 -28.36 -10.42 9.07
C ALA A 260 -29.55 -10.69 8.11
N ARG A 261 -29.26 -11.00 6.85
CA ARG A 261 -30.29 -11.50 5.94
C ARG A 261 -30.66 -12.89 6.43
N SER A 262 -31.92 -13.02 6.83
CA SER A 262 -32.53 -14.24 7.36
C SER A 262 -32.11 -15.48 6.59
N GLU A 263 -31.78 -16.54 7.31
CA GLU A 263 -31.59 -17.88 6.80
C GLU A 263 -32.73 -18.30 5.85
N LYS A 264 -32.51 -18.26 4.53
CA LYS A 264 -33.29 -19.03 3.55
C LYS A 264 -32.65 -19.01 2.17
N LYS A 265 -31.64 -19.87 1.99
CA LYS A 265 -31.51 -20.87 0.91
C LYS A 265 -30.14 -21.56 1.02
N LYS A 266 -30.07 -22.57 1.88
CA LYS A 266 -29.09 -23.65 1.72
C LYS A 266 -29.44 -24.42 0.45
N SER A 267 -28.65 -24.26 -0.61
CA SER A 267 -28.51 -25.17 -1.78
C SER A 267 -27.80 -24.35 -2.86
N ILE A 268 -26.47 -24.38 -3.02
CA ILE A 268 -25.77 -25.34 -3.89
C ILE A 268 -24.26 -25.47 -3.55
N ILE A 269 -23.74 -24.77 -2.53
CA ILE A 269 -22.30 -24.73 -2.22
C ILE A 269 -21.84 -25.94 -1.36
N GLY A 270 -22.78 -26.66 -0.74
CA GLY A 270 -22.50 -27.82 0.13
C GLY A 270 -21.97 -29.09 -0.56
N LYS A 271 -21.69 -29.08 -1.87
CA LYS A 271 -21.15 -30.25 -2.59
C LYS A 271 -19.71 -30.09 -3.10
N ILE A 272 -19.10 -28.90 -2.99
CA ILE A 272 -17.73 -28.67 -3.49
C ILE A 272 -16.68 -28.67 -2.35
N LEU A 273 -17.09 -28.53 -1.08
CA LEU A 273 -16.18 -28.47 0.07
C LEU A 273 -15.81 -29.81 0.74
N ASN A 274 -16.01 -30.95 0.06
CA ASN A 274 -15.65 -32.28 0.61
C ASN A 274 -14.54 -33.01 -0.17
N LYS A 275 -13.59 -32.28 -0.78
CA LYS A 275 -12.41 -32.91 -1.41
C LYS A 275 -11.04 -32.34 -1.06
N VAL A 276 -10.93 -31.45 -0.06
CA VAL A 276 -9.63 -31.01 0.46
C VAL A 276 -9.60 -31.11 1.99
N SER A 277 -9.71 -32.32 2.49
CA SER A 277 -9.41 -32.62 3.89
C SER A 277 -8.93 -34.05 4.04
N GLN A 278 -7.67 -34.30 3.67
CA GLN A 278 -6.85 -35.35 4.27
C GLN A 278 -5.40 -35.21 3.82
N LYS A 279 -4.61 -34.52 4.66
CA LYS A 279 -3.28 -34.98 5.13
C LYS A 279 -2.76 -33.93 6.10
N GLY A 280 -2.96 -34.22 7.37
CA GLY A 280 -2.47 -33.42 8.48
C GLY A 280 -0.98 -33.62 8.76
N ASN A 281 -0.46 -32.60 9.42
CA ASN A 281 0.56 -32.60 10.48
C ASN A 281 1.83 -33.41 10.25
N ASN A 282 2.89 -32.69 9.84
CA ASN A 282 4.27 -32.84 10.32
C ASN A 282 5.19 -31.76 9.70
N SER A 283 4.79 -30.48 9.78
CA SER A 283 5.44 -29.45 8.96
C SER A 283 6.69 -28.83 9.63
N GLU A 284 6.67 -28.50 10.93
CA GLU A 284 7.79 -27.76 11.58
C GLU A 284 9.15 -28.49 11.61
N THR A 285 9.19 -29.77 11.94
CA THR A 285 10.45 -30.56 11.95
C THR A 285 10.94 -30.92 10.55
N SER A 286 10.07 -30.87 9.54
CA SER A 286 10.45 -31.08 8.14
C SER A 286 11.05 -29.81 7.51
N TYR A 287 10.60 -28.61 7.89
CA TYR A 287 11.09 -27.34 7.37
C TYR A 287 12.55 -27.07 7.75
N ILE A 288 12.92 -27.34 9.01
CA ILE A 288 14.30 -27.15 9.49
C ILE A 288 15.27 -28.15 8.83
N LYS A 289 14.86 -29.41 8.65
CA LYS A 289 15.68 -30.42 7.94
C LYS A 289 15.85 -30.10 6.46
N ARG A 290 14.79 -29.70 5.76
CA ARG A 290 14.83 -29.36 4.32
C ARG A 290 15.67 -28.10 4.05
N SER A 291 15.64 -27.12 4.96
CA SER A 291 16.49 -25.92 4.89
C SER A 291 17.99 -26.25 4.98
N ASN A 292 18.37 -27.19 5.84
CA ASN A 292 19.77 -27.61 6.01
C ASN A 292 20.28 -28.49 4.86
N ASP A 293 19.41 -29.27 4.21
CA ASP A 293 19.79 -30.11 3.07
C ASP A 293 19.88 -29.31 1.75
N ILE A 294 19.08 -28.25 1.56
CA ILE A 294 19.12 -27.39 0.36
C ILE A 294 20.35 -26.46 0.34
N LEU A 295 20.83 -26.01 1.51
CA LEU A 295 22.06 -25.21 1.62
C LEU A 295 23.32 -25.99 1.17
N LYS A 296 23.25 -27.32 1.11
CA LYS A 296 24.40 -28.16 0.75
C LYS A 296 24.57 -28.42 -0.75
N GLN A 297 23.62 -28.05 -1.61
CA GLN A 297 23.68 -28.40 -3.05
C GLN A 297 23.02 -27.37 -3.99
N LYS A 298 23.36 -26.09 -3.91
CA LYS A 298 23.07 -25.17 -5.02
C LYS A 298 24.37 -24.70 -5.68
N LYS A 299 24.50 -24.98 -6.97
CA LYS A 299 25.53 -24.37 -7.81
C LYS A 299 25.44 -22.85 -7.64
N PRO A 300 26.55 -22.14 -7.45
CA PRO A 300 26.54 -20.68 -7.41
C PRO A 300 25.90 -20.15 -8.70
N ARG A 301 24.96 -19.21 -8.56
CA ARG A 301 24.34 -18.52 -9.69
C ARG A 301 25.44 -17.83 -10.49
N GLU A 302 25.44 -17.99 -11.81
CA GLU A 302 26.38 -17.27 -12.67
C GLU A 302 26.16 -15.76 -12.52
N ILE A 303 27.27 -15.03 -12.36
CA ILE A 303 27.25 -13.56 -12.26
C ILE A 303 26.74 -13.00 -13.58
N VAL A 304 25.75 -12.10 -13.48
CA VAL A 304 25.19 -11.44 -14.66
C VAL A 304 26.15 -10.35 -15.13
N LYS A 305 26.58 -10.42 -16.40
CA LYS A 305 27.36 -9.35 -17.02
C LYS A 305 26.43 -8.22 -17.44
N ILE A 306 26.70 -7.02 -16.94
CA ILE A 306 26.05 -5.78 -17.41
C ILE A 306 26.65 -5.41 -18.77
N PRO A 307 25.84 -5.11 -19.80
CA PRO A 307 26.35 -4.66 -21.10
C PRO A 307 27.21 -3.40 -20.97
N GLU A 308 28.26 -3.28 -21.78
CA GLU A 308 29.11 -2.06 -21.81
C GLU A 308 28.31 -0.80 -22.15
N ASN A 309 27.31 -0.93 -23.02
CA ASN A 309 26.37 0.12 -23.39
C ASN A 309 24.95 -0.36 -23.05
N PRO A 310 24.47 -0.16 -21.80
CA PRO A 310 23.10 -0.53 -21.45
C PRO A 310 22.09 0.34 -22.22
N PRO A 311 20.87 -0.18 -22.48
CA PRO A 311 19.80 0.62 -23.02
C PRO A 311 19.51 1.83 -22.11
N PRO A 312 18.94 2.92 -22.65
CA PRO A 312 18.57 4.08 -21.84
C PRO A 312 17.60 3.69 -20.72
N GLY A 313 17.96 3.99 -19.47
CA GLY A 313 17.13 3.71 -18.30
C GLY A 313 16.06 4.78 -18.07
N ILE A 314 15.19 4.60 -17.07
CA ILE A 314 14.04 5.49 -16.85
C ILE A 314 14.41 6.95 -16.55
N ASP A 315 15.63 7.20 -16.05
CA ASP A 315 16.17 8.55 -15.87
C ASP A 315 16.26 9.32 -17.21
N THR A 316 16.41 8.59 -18.33
CA THR A 316 16.50 9.16 -19.69
C THR A 316 15.15 9.41 -20.34
N PHE A 317 14.05 8.86 -19.80
CA PHE A 317 12.73 9.03 -20.39
C PHE A 317 12.23 10.48 -20.28
N GLY A 318 12.83 11.26 -19.38
CA GLY A 318 12.36 12.58 -19.03
C GLY A 318 11.03 12.56 -18.28
N ALA A 319 10.60 13.73 -17.84
CA ALA A 319 9.37 13.89 -17.09
C ALA A 319 8.20 14.25 -18.03
N ASP A 320 7.04 13.63 -17.81
CA ASP A 320 5.76 14.08 -18.35
C ASP A 320 5.38 15.40 -17.66
N PRO A 321 5.25 16.51 -18.41
CA PRO A 321 5.01 17.82 -17.83
C PRO A 321 3.64 17.93 -17.14
N VAL A 322 2.62 17.21 -17.64
CA VAL A 322 1.27 17.20 -17.06
C VAL A 322 1.30 16.48 -15.71
N MET A 323 1.88 15.28 -15.67
CA MET A 323 1.99 14.55 -14.40
C MET A 323 2.89 15.28 -13.40
N SER A 324 3.96 15.92 -13.87
CA SER A 324 4.87 16.69 -13.02
C SER A 324 4.17 17.90 -12.39
N ALA A 325 3.38 18.64 -13.17
CA ALA A 325 2.57 19.75 -12.66
C ALA A 325 1.51 19.26 -11.68
N PHE A 326 0.85 18.13 -12.00
CA PHE A 326 -0.16 17.52 -11.14
C PHE A 326 0.44 17.12 -9.76
N VAL A 327 1.54 16.37 -9.75
CA VAL A 327 2.26 16.01 -8.52
C VAL A 327 2.67 17.25 -7.74
N ARG A 328 3.25 18.25 -8.40
CA ARG A 328 3.66 19.49 -7.74
C ARG A 328 2.48 20.20 -7.09
N SER A 329 1.34 20.31 -7.77
CA SER A 329 0.14 20.94 -7.22
C SER A 329 -0.36 20.23 -5.95
N ILE A 330 -0.35 18.90 -5.93
CA ILE A 330 -0.79 18.11 -4.76
C ILE A 330 0.21 18.23 -3.60
N VAL A 331 1.51 18.07 -3.87
CA VAL A 331 2.54 18.16 -2.82
C VAL A 331 2.52 19.53 -2.15
N GLU A 332 2.44 20.61 -2.93
CA GLU A 332 2.40 21.98 -2.40
C GLU A 332 1.14 22.25 -1.56
N ARG A 333 -0.02 21.70 -1.95
CA ARG A 333 -1.28 21.87 -1.20
C ARG A 333 -1.27 21.20 0.17
N TYR A 334 -0.54 20.10 0.35
CA TYR A 334 -0.58 19.29 1.57
C TYR A 334 0.67 19.37 2.44
N LYS A 335 1.77 19.99 1.98
CA LYS A 335 3.02 20.08 2.77
C LYS A 335 2.85 20.72 4.14
N PHE A 336 1.88 21.63 4.32
CA PHE A 336 1.61 22.29 5.61
C PHE A 336 1.28 21.30 6.74
N ILE A 337 0.80 20.09 6.43
CA ILE A 337 0.48 19.02 7.40
C ILE A 337 1.71 18.64 8.24
N ILE A 338 2.90 18.81 7.68
CA ILE A 338 4.15 18.59 8.41
C ILE A 338 4.29 19.50 9.63
N ASN A 339 3.72 20.70 9.58
CA ASN A 339 3.74 21.65 10.70
C ASN A 339 2.64 21.36 11.73
N SER A 340 1.90 20.24 11.61
CA SER A 340 0.82 19.87 12.54
C SER A 340 1.30 19.54 13.96
N VAL A 341 2.61 19.40 14.16
CA VAL A 341 3.24 19.11 15.45
C VAL A 341 4.29 20.19 15.71
N SER A 342 4.08 21.02 16.74
CA SER A 342 5.03 22.08 17.10
C SER A 342 6.40 21.48 17.46
N VAL A 343 7.46 22.05 16.89
CA VAL A 343 8.87 21.65 17.10
C VAL A 343 9.25 21.66 18.59
N GLU A 344 8.62 22.52 19.39
CA GLU A 344 8.81 22.63 20.84
C GLU A 344 8.47 21.35 21.64
N GLN A 345 7.70 20.42 21.06
CA GLN A 345 7.33 19.16 21.72
C GLN A 345 8.31 18.01 21.44
N GLN A 346 9.40 18.24 20.69
CA GLN A 346 10.45 17.23 20.55
C GLN A 346 11.37 17.25 21.78
N PRO A 347 11.55 16.13 22.50
CA PRO A 347 12.48 16.08 23.62
C PRO A 347 13.91 16.41 23.12
N GLU A 348 14.67 17.13 23.94
CA GLU A 348 16.05 17.49 23.62
C GLU A 348 16.88 16.26 23.22
N LYS A 349 17.76 16.46 22.24
CA LYS A 349 18.61 15.47 21.57
C LYS A 349 19.13 14.37 22.52
N SER A 350 18.51 13.20 22.47
CA SER A 350 19.04 11.97 23.09
C SER A 350 20.02 11.30 22.13
N SER A 351 21.25 11.08 22.60
CA SER A 351 22.44 10.74 21.82
C SER A 351 22.62 9.24 21.52
N THR A 352 21.57 8.44 21.49
CA THR A 352 21.68 7.00 21.22
C THR A 352 20.63 6.53 20.20
N THR A 353 21.11 6.31 18.97
CA THR A 353 20.40 5.91 17.72
C THR A 353 19.84 7.06 16.87
N ASN A 354 20.74 7.85 16.26
CA ASN A 354 20.40 8.98 15.39
C ASN A 354 19.77 8.52 14.05
N PHE A 355 18.47 8.27 14.01
CA PHE A 355 17.65 8.44 12.80
C PHE A 355 16.99 9.81 12.81
N GLN A 356 17.75 10.90 12.95
CA GLN A 356 17.17 12.24 12.94
C GLN A 356 17.04 12.68 11.47
N VAL A 357 15.83 12.61 10.90
CA VAL A 357 15.58 12.95 9.50
C VAL A 357 14.58 14.09 9.47
N ASP A 358 15.10 15.27 9.15
CA ASP A 358 14.41 16.52 8.88
C ASP A 358 12.92 16.31 8.55
N ILE A 359 12.06 16.78 9.46
CA ILE A 359 10.61 16.70 9.27
C ILE A 359 10.12 17.79 8.33
N GLY A 360 10.90 18.85 8.09
CA GLY A 360 10.45 20.08 7.45
C GLY A 360 9.94 19.93 6.02
N GLU A 361 9.25 20.97 5.56
CA GLU A 361 8.75 21.05 4.19
C GLU A 361 9.87 20.90 3.15
N GLU A 362 11.06 21.44 3.43
CA GLU A 362 12.23 21.32 2.56
C GLU A 362 12.64 19.85 2.35
N ALA A 363 12.63 19.03 3.40
CA ALA A 363 12.88 17.61 3.28
C ALA A 363 11.82 16.91 2.43
N LEU A 364 10.53 17.17 2.69
CA LEU A 364 9.44 16.61 1.87
C LEU A 364 9.65 16.95 0.39
N LEU A 365 9.89 18.22 0.06
CA LEU A 365 10.09 18.68 -1.32
C LEU A 365 11.32 18.03 -1.96
N LYS A 366 12.43 17.91 -1.24
CA LYS A 366 13.65 17.26 -1.72
C LYS A 366 13.41 15.80 -2.15
N TYR A 367 12.66 15.04 -1.35
CA TYR A 367 12.37 13.65 -1.67
C TYR A 367 11.26 13.50 -2.73
N CYS A 368 10.27 14.38 -2.76
CA CYS A 368 9.21 14.35 -3.77
C CYS A 368 9.69 14.71 -5.18
N PHE A 369 10.78 15.47 -5.30
CA PHE A 369 11.34 15.91 -6.58
C PHE A 369 12.83 15.56 -6.72
N PRO A 370 13.19 14.26 -6.74
CA PRO A 370 14.59 13.86 -6.90
C PRO A 370 15.05 14.08 -8.35
N ASP A 371 16.34 14.37 -8.53
CA ASP A 371 16.93 14.54 -9.87
C ASP A 371 16.90 13.23 -10.68
N ASN A 372 17.21 12.12 -10.00
CA ASN A 372 17.24 10.76 -10.53
C ASN A 372 16.96 9.74 -9.43
N LEU A 373 16.65 8.51 -9.83
CA LEU A 373 16.27 7.48 -8.86
C LEU A 373 17.41 7.14 -7.87
N ALA A 374 18.66 7.14 -8.33
CA ALA A 374 19.83 6.84 -7.49
C ALA A 374 20.03 7.85 -6.35
N SER A 375 19.58 9.10 -6.51
CA SER A 375 19.69 10.15 -5.48
C SER A 375 18.89 9.84 -4.20
N LEU A 376 17.87 8.98 -4.30
CA LEU A 376 17.05 8.56 -3.15
C LEU A 376 17.75 7.53 -2.26
N LYS A 377 18.76 6.83 -2.78
CA LYS A 377 19.54 5.80 -2.06
C LYS A 377 18.63 4.79 -1.34
N LEU A 378 17.82 4.06 -2.10
CA LEU A 378 16.74 3.22 -1.56
C LEU A 378 17.24 2.03 -0.71
N ASP A 379 18.49 1.59 -0.90
CA ASP A 379 19.12 0.50 -0.13
C ASP A 379 19.99 0.98 1.06
N GLU A 380 19.99 2.28 1.37
CA GLU A 380 20.84 2.87 2.41
C GLU A 380 20.31 2.57 3.82
N ASN A 381 21.08 1.81 4.59
CA ASN A 381 20.81 1.56 6.00
C ASN A 381 21.16 2.77 6.88
N PRO A 382 20.41 3.03 7.97
CA PRO A 382 19.27 2.27 8.49
C PRO A 382 17.91 2.72 7.91
N SER A 383 17.91 3.41 6.77
CA SER A 383 16.78 4.21 6.27
C SER A 383 15.95 3.56 5.15
N ILE A 384 16.11 2.25 4.92
CA ILE A 384 15.52 1.55 3.78
C ILE A 384 13.99 1.74 3.71
N GLY A 385 13.30 1.63 4.85
CA GLY A 385 11.84 1.82 4.94
C GLY A 385 11.39 3.25 5.21
N TYR A 386 12.23 4.26 4.95
CA TYR A 386 11.86 5.66 5.19
C TYR A 386 10.77 6.12 4.22
N VAL A 387 9.66 6.62 4.75
CA VAL A 387 8.46 6.93 3.95
C VAL A 387 8.70 7.91 2.81
N TYR A 388 9.55 8.92 2.98
CA TYR A 388 9.84 9.87 1.90
C TYR A 388 10.68 9.28 0.77
N LYS A 389 11.56 8.30 1.05
CA LYS A 389 12.27 7.58 -0.01
C LYS A 389 11.28 6.80 -0.87
N CYS A 390 10.35 6.11 -0.23
CA CYS A 390 9.27 5.39 -0.91
C CYS A 390 8.38 6.34 -1.73
N LEU A 391 7.84 7.39 -1.10
CA LEU A 391 7.02 8.40 -1.79
C LEU A 391 7.77 9.00 -2.98
N GLY A 392 9.01 9.44 -2.78
CA GLY A 392 9.85 10.04 -3.81
C GLY A 392 10.06 9.11 -5.00
N SER A 393 10.34 7.84 -4.74
CA SER A 393 10.54 6.84 -5.80
C SER A 393 9.26 6.61 -6.61
N ALA A 394 8.11 6.55 -5.94
CA ALA A 394 6.81 6.37 -6.58
C ALA A 394 6.41 7.58 -7.43
N LEU A 395 6.63 8.81 -6.93
CA LEU A 395 6.38 10.04 -7.68
C LEU A 395 7.34 10.19 -8.87
N TYR A 396 8.61 9.83 -8.70
CA TYR A 396 9.59 9.86 -9.79
C TYR A 396 9.16 8.92 -10.94
N CYS A 397 8.79 7.69 -10.61
CA CYS A 397 8.28 6.70 -11.55
C CYS A 397 6.98 7.16 -12.21
N PHE A 398 6.01 7.63 -11.41
CA PHE A 398 4.71 8.11 -11.88
C PHE A 398 4.83 9.29 -12.86
N THR A 399 5.85 10.13 -12.73
CA THR A 399 6.04 11.32 -13.59
C THR A 399 6.87 11.03 -14.85
N ARG A 400 7.36 9.81 -15.09
CA ARG A 400 8.11 9.52 -16.32
C ARG A 400 7.22 9.61 -17.56
N LYS A 401 7.82 9.97 -18.69
CA LYS A 401 7.18 9.77 -20.00
C LYS A 401 7.06 8.28 -20.29
N LEU A 402 5.89 7.87 -20.79
CA LEU A 402 5.61 6.46 -21.09
C LEU A 402 5.77 6.12 -22.58
N ASN A 403 5.82 7.14 -23.45
CA ASN A 403 5.95 7.01 -24.90
C ASN A 403 7.39 6.77 -25.40
N GLU A 404 8.36 6.72 -24.47
CA GLU A 404 9.75 6.32 -24.75
C GLU A 404 9.90 4.79 -24.87
N GLN A 405 8.80 4.05 -24.65
CA GLN A 405 8.68 2.62 -24.83
C GLN A 405 7.62 2.28 -25.88
N GLN A 406 7.65 1.04 -26.37
CA GLN A 406 6.75 0.57 -27.44
C GLN A 406 5.27 0.61 -27.03
N SER A 407 4.97 0.54 -25.73
CA SER A 407 3.62 0.62 -25.18
C SER A 407 3.66 1.03 -23.70
N GLU A 408 2.53 1.47 -23.16
CA GLU A 408 2.37 1.72 -21.72
C GLU A 408 2.60 0.45 -20.88
N SER A 409 2.27 -0.74 -21.41
CA SER A 409 2.60 -2.03 -20.77
C SER A 409 4.11 -2.21 -20.62
N GLU A 410 4.88 -2.01 -21.68
CA GLU A 410 6.34 -2.13 -21.62
C GLU A 410 6.98 -1.00 -20.79
N ALA A 411 6.39 0.22 -20.81
CA ALA A 411 6.80 1.30 -19.90
C ALA A 411 6.61 0.90 -18.43
N PHE A 412 5.45 0.32 -18.07
CA PHE A 412 5.19 -0.19 -16.72
C PHE A 412 6.24 -1.23 -16.31
N LYS A 413 6.51 -2.24 -17.17
CA LYS A 413 7.52 -3.27 -16.88
C LYS A 413 8.89 -2.67 -16.63
N THR A 414 9.34 -1.79 -17.51
CA THR A 414 10.67 -1.18 -17.43
C THR A 414 10.81 -0.33 -16.17
N ILE A 415 9.82 0.51 -15.87
CA ILE A 415 9.83 1.37 -14.68
C ILE A 415 9.83 0.54 -13.39
N ILE A 416 8.94 -0.45 -13.26
CA ILE A 416 8.87 -1.29 -12.05
C ILE A 416 10.12 -2.16 -11.91
N THR A 417 10.67 -2.68 -13.02
CA THR A 417 11.92 -3.46 -12.99
C THR A 417 13.10 -2.61 -12.54
N GLU A 418 13.28 -1.42 -13.10
CA GLU A 418 14.38 -0.53 -12.70
C GLU A 418 14.26 -0.08 -11.25
N LEU A 419 13.04 0.24 -10.79
CA LEU A 419 12.78 0.54 -9.39
C LEU A 419 13.12 -0.64 -8.47
N THR A 420 12.70 -1.85 -8.85
CA THR A 420 13.04 -3.08 -8.12
C THR A 420 14.57 -3.25 -8.03
N LEU A 421 15.31 -2.93 -9.09
CA LEU A 421 16.78 -3.07 -9.11
C LEU A 421 17.53 -2.03 -8.27
N GLU A 422 16.86 -1.02 -7.73
CA GLU A 422 17.43 -0.16 -6.68
C GLU A 422 17.49 -0.85 -5.31
N ALA A 423 16.80 -1.98 -5.16
CA ALA A 423 16.79 -2.82 -3.96
C ALA A 423 16.34 -2.06 -2.70
N GLY A 424 16.82 -2.46 -1.52
CA GLY A 424 16.32 -1.94 -0.25
C GLY A 424 14.92 -2.44 0.04
N ASP A 425 13.97 -1.53 0.26
CA ASP A 425 12.56 -1.85 0.54
C ASP A 425 11.74 -1.94 -0.76
N ALA A 426 12.15 -2.87 -1.62
CA ALA A 426 11.80 -2.89 -3.03
C ALA A 426 10.34 -3.29 -3.31
N ASP A 427 9.76 -4.18 -2.52
CA ASP A 427 8.32 -4.54 -2.57
C ASP A 427 7.45 -3.32 -2.26
N THR A 428 7.69 -2.60 -1.17
CA THR A 428 6.93 -1.39 -0.84
C THR A 428 7.12 -0.27 -1.86
N ASN A 429 8.35 -0.02 -2.30
CA ASN A 429 8.59 0.96 -3.37
C ASN A 429 7.82 0.58 -4.65
N GLY A 430 7.87 -0.71 -5.01
CA GLY A 430 7.13 -1.28 -6.12
C GLY A 430 5.61 -1.13 -5.97
N ALA A 431 5.06 -1.44 -4.80
CA ALA A 431 3.62 -1.38 -4.52
C ALA A 431 3.06 0.03 -4.70
N VAL A 432 3.71 1.05 -4.13
CA VAL A 432 3.25 2.44 -4.22
C VAL A 432 3.41 3.00 -5.64
N ALA A 433 4.55 2.74 -6.29
CA ALA A 433 4.78 3.15 -7.68
C ALA A 433 3.80 2.46 -8.64
N GLY A 434 3.58 1.16 -8.44
CA GLY A 434 2.67 0.32 -9.20
C GLY A 434 1.23 0.78 -9.06
N ALA A 435 0.79 1.17 -7.86
CA ALA A 435 -0.55 1.73 -7.65
C ALA A 435 -0.79 3.00 -8.48
N LEU A 436 0.15 3.94 -8.42
CA LEU A 436 0.07 5.21 -9.17
C LEU A 436 0.13 4.99 -10.68
N LEU A 437 1.09 4.19 -11.16
CA LEU A 437 1.25 3.89 -12.58
C LEU A 437 0.05 3.11 -13.13
N GLY A 438 -0.44 2.10 -12.39
CA GLY A 438 -1.60 1.32 -12.76
C GLY A 438 -2.87 2.17 -12.84
N ALA A 439 -3.08 3.10 -11.90
CA ALA A 439 -4.18 4.06 -11.98
C ALA A 439 -4.02 5.06 -13.16
N ARG A 440 -2.77 5.42 -13.50
CA ARG A 440 -2.47 6.30 -14.63
C ARG A 440 -2.87 5.66 -15.95
N ILE A 441 -2.38 4.44 -16.21
CA ILE A 441 -2.50 3.77 -17.50
C ILE A 441 -3.78 2.95 -17.65
N GLY A 442 -4.38 2.49 -16.53
CA GLY A 442 -5.52 1.59 -16.52
C GLY A 442 -5.14 0.11 -16.46
N TYR A 443 -6.04 -0.75 -15.98
CA TYR A 443 -5.82 -2.19 -15.90
C TYR A 443 -5.60 -2.83 -17.27
N GLU A 444 -6.35 -2.40 -18.29
CA GLU A 444 -6.24 -2.95 -19.65
C GLU A 444 -4.84 -2.82 -20.26
N LYS A 445 -4.06 -1.85 -19.79
CA LYS A 445 -2.69 -1.59 -20.25
C LYS A 445 -1.61 -2.16 -19.35
N LEU A 446 -1.97 -2.79 -18.23
CA LEU A 446 -1.00 -3.52 -17.42
C LEU A 446 -0.44 -4.72 -18.19
N PRO A 447 0.79 -5.15 -17.90
CA PRO A 447 1.38 -6.31 -18.52
C PRO A 447 0.57 -7.58 -18.32
N LYS A 448 -0.12 -8.06 -19.36
CA LYS A 448 -0.95 -9.27 -19.28
C LYS A 448 -0.19 -10.48 -18.74
N SER A 449 1.05 -10.67 -19.19
CA SER A 449 1.91 -11.77 -18.72
C SER A 449 2.21 -11.70 -17.23
N TRP A 450 2.33 -10.50 -16.66
CA TRP A 450 2.54 -10.34 -15.22
C TRP A 450 1.23 -10.49 -14.45
N VAL A 451 0.14 -9.89 -14.93
CA VAL A 451 -1.20 -10.03 -14.34
C VAL A 451 -1.61 -11.51 -14.27
N ASP A 452 -1.40 -12.26 -15.36
CA ASP A 452 -1.67 -13.71 -15.42
C ASP A 452 -0.66 -14.53 -14.57
N GLY A 453 0.45 -13.92 -14.17
CA GLY A 453 1.46 -14.49 -13.28
C GLY A 453 1.17 -14.34 -11.79
N LEU A 454 0.23 -13.49 -11.40
CA LEU A 454 -0.19 -13.34 -10.00
C LEU A 454 -0.88 -14.61 -9.51
N LYS A 455 -0.40 -15.16 -8.40
CA LYS A 455 -0.85 -16.44 -7.85
C LYS A 455 -2.33 -16.45 -7.50
N PHE A 456 -2.85 -15.36 -6.94
CA PHE A 456 -4.26 -15.24 -6.53
C PHE A 456 -5.04 -14.25 -7.39
N LYS A 457 -4.68 -14.11 -8.68
CA LYS A 457 -5.31 -13.19 -9.64
C LYS A 457 -6.85 -13.21 -9.58
N SER A 458 -7.46 -14.39 -9.71
CA SER A 458 -8.93 -14.51 -9.77
C SER A 458 -9.60 -14.03 -8.48
N TRP A 459 -9.02 -14.34 -7.33
CA TRP A 459 -9.54 -13.88 -6.04
C TRP A 459 -9.42 -12.36 -5.90
N LEU A 460 -8.28 -11.78 -6.32
CA LEU A 460 -8.08 -10.34 -6.33
C LEU A 460 -9.10 -9.64 -7.23
N GLU A 461 -9.37 -10.22 -8.41
CA GLU A 461 -10.39 -9.74 -9.34
C GLU A 461 -11.78 -9.71 -8.71
N ASP A 462 -12.17 -10.77 -7.99
CA ASP A 462 -13.44 -10.81 -7.26
C ASP A 462 -13.53 -9.71 -6.18
N ARG A 463 -12.44 -9.44 -5.46
CA ARG A 463 -12.40 -8.35 -4.46
C ARG A 463 -12.52 -6.97 -5.09
N VAL A 464 -11.83 -6.75 -6.21
CA VAL A 464 -11.98 -5.50 -6.99
C VAL A 464 -13.42 -5.32 -7.47
N ASN A 465 -14.06 -6.38 -7.95
CA ASN A 465 -15.46 -6.33 -8.39
C ASN A 465 -16.42 -5.97 -7.26
N SER A 466 -16.26 -6.59 -6.08
CA SER A 466 -17.05 -6.23 -4.90
C SER A 466 -16.81 -4.79 -4.46
N PHE A 467 -15.56 -4.32 -4.50
CA PHE A 467 -15.25 -2.94 -4.16
C PHE A 467 -15.87 -1.95 -5.15
N TRP A 468 -15.82 -2.26 -6.45
CA TRP A 468 -16.47 -1.45 -7.48
C TRP A 468 -17.99 -1.40 -7.33
N ALA A 469 -18.64 -2.50 -6.94
CA ALA A 469 -20.09 -2.51 -6.69
C ALA A 469 -20.49 -1.47 -5.62
N ILE A 470 -19.69 -1.36 -4.54
CA ILE A 470 -19.88 -0.36 -3.49
C ILE A 470 -19.67 1.06 -4.03
N VAL A 471 -18.58 1.29 -4.77
CA VAL A 471 -18.19 2.62 -5.28
C VAL A 471 -19.15 3.15 -6.35
N SER A 472 -19.60 2.27 -7.25
CA SER A 472 -20.49 2.61 -8.36
C SER A 472 -21.97 2.64 -7.95
N GLY A 473 -22.33 1.96 -6.86
CA GLY A 473 -23.71 1.82 -6.42
C GLY A 473 -24.54 0.87 -7.29
N LYS A 474 -23.90 0.05 -8.15
CA LYS A 474 -24.56 -0.98 -8.96
C LYS A 474 -24.70 -2.28 -8.16
N GLU A 475 -25.90 -2.87 -8.16
CA GLU A 475 -26.27 -4.07 -7.37
C GLU A 475 -25.95 -5.43 -8.05
N ASP A 476 -25.18 -5.48 -9.13
CA ASP A 476 -24.85 -6.76 -9.78
C ASP A 476 -23.65 -7.42 -9.07
N TRP A 477 -23.94 -8.35 -8.16
CA TRP A 477 -22.97 -8.98 -7.23
C TRP A 477 -22.30 -10.25 -7.77
N VAL A 478 -21.05 -10.47 -7.34
CA VAL A 478 -20.43 -11.79 -7.10
C VAL A 478 -20.41 -12.01 -5.58
N GLU A 479 -20.85 -13.18 -5.10
CA GLU A 479 -20.83 -13.54 -3.67
C GLU A 479 -19.40 -13.47 -3.12
N VAL A 480 -19.22 -12.77 -1.99
CA VAL A 480 -17.97 -12.74 -1.23
C VAL A 480 -18.03 -13.80 -0.14
N ASP A 481 -16.96 -14.58 0.02
CA ASP A 481 -16.83 -15.51 1.15
C ASP A 481 -16.90 -14.74 2.49
N ASP A 482 -17.72 -15.28 3.39
CA ASP A 482 -18.28 -14.64 4.57
C ASP A 482 -17.43 -14.95 5.84
N SER A 483 -16.21 -15.46 5.64
CA SER A 483 -15.24 -15.89 6.66
C SER A 483 -14.59 -14.74 7.46
N TYR A 484 -14.76 -13.50 6.99
CA TYR A 484 -14.33 -12.27 7.66
C TYR A 484 -15.44 -11.48 8.34
N LYS A 485 -16.62 -12.08 8.62
CA LYS A 485 -17.66 -11.42 9.45
C LYS A 485 -17.02 -10.74 10.66
N SER A 486 -17.00 -9.42 10.62
CA SER A 486 -16.71 -8.61 11.79
C SER A 486 -17.84 -8.86 12.79
N ILE A 487 -17.42 -9.04 14.03
CA ILE A 487 -18.26 -9.26 15.19
C ILE A 487 -19.27 -8.11 15.26
N ASP A 488 -20.50 -8.43 15.67
CA ASP A 488 -21.51 -7.44 16.05
C ASP A 488 -20.94 -6.52 17.14
N ILE A 489 -20.45 -5.34 16.73
CA ILE A 489 -19.78 -4.35 17.58
C ILE A 489 -20.77 -3.77 18.62
N SER A 490 -22.08 -4.00 18.46
CA SER A 490 -23.08 -3.59 19.44
C SER A 490 -22.96 -4.31 20.79
N GLN A 491 -22.23 -5.44 20.86
CA GLN A 491 -22.08 -6.20 22.11
C GLN A 491 -21.08 -5.60 23.10
N ASP A 492 -20.15 -4.74 22.67
CA ASP A 492 -19.19 -4.09 23.58
C ASP A 492 -19.71 -2.81 24.25
N LEU A 493 -20.86 -2.28 23.81
CA LEU A 493 -21.52 -1.14 24.45
C LEU A 493 -22.27 -1.51 25.76
N ASN A 494 -22.34 -2.81 26.10
CA ASN A 494 -23.09 -3.30 27.27
C ASN A 494 -22.23 -3.80 28.44
N LYS A 495 -20.90 -3.63 28.40
CA LYS A 495 -20.05 -3.84 29.57
C LYS A 495 -19.66 -2.48 30.16
N LYS A 496 -20.59 -1.94 30.96
CA LYS A 496 -20.34 -0.84 31.88
C LYS A 496 -19.43 -1.25 33.03
#